data_AF-A0A2G1ZHN0-F1
#
_entry.id   AF-A0A2G1ZHN0-F1
#
_cell.length_a   1.000
_cell.length_b   1.000
_cell.length_c   1.000
_cell.angle_alpha   90.00
_cell.angle_beta   90.00
_cell.angle_gamma   90.00
#
_symmetry.space_group_name_H-M   'P 1'
#
loop_
_entity.id
_entity.type
_entity.pdbx_description
1 polymer ?
#
loop_
_entity_poly.entity_id
_entity_poly.type
_entity_poly.pdbx_seq_one_letter_code
_entity_poly.pdbx_strand_id
1 'polypeptide(L)' 'MFELSSLSISQYGLLMDIFAAIIIMFSGLPSGLLSNGQKVITEIPTKESLRKAKLLNRLSHFGLVLLCVGFIFQFANSF' A
#
# COMPACT_ATOMS: atom_id res chain seq x y z
N MET A 1 2.25 -24.95 -28.25
CA MET A 1 3.00 -23.68 -28.31
C MET A 1 2.52 -22.87 -27.13
N PHE A 2 3.21 -22.97 -25.99
CA PHE A 2 2.84 -22.18 -24.81
C PHE A 2 3.29 -20.75 -25.12
N GLU A 3 2.34 -19.90 -25.53
CA GLU A 3 2.54 -18.47 -25.40
C GLU A 3 2.67 -18.20 -23.92
N LEU A 4 3.91 -18.21 -23.41
CA LEU A 4 4.27 -17.39 -22.27
C LEU A 4 4.04 -15.96 -22.75
N SER A 5 2.79 -15.52 -22.66
CA SER A 5 2.40 -14.14 -22.86
C SER A 5 3.25 -13.36 -21.88
N SER A 6 4.31 -12.73 -22.37
CA SER A 6 5.10 -11.79 -21.59
C SER A 6 4.12 -10.72 -21.15
N LEU A 7 3.67 -10.80 -19.89
CA LEU A 7 2.82 -9.78 -19.28
C LEU A 7 3.48 -8.44 -19.56
N SER A 8 2.72 -7.51 -20.12
CA SER A 8 3.29 -6.20 -20.43
C SER A 8 3.69 -5.51 -19.13
N ILE A 9 4.71 -4.66 -19.17
CA ILE A 9 5.18 -3.90 -18.00
C ILE A 9 4.03 -3.12 -17.35
N SER A 10 3.08 -2.63 -18.17
CA SER A 10 1.83 -2.01 -17.69
C SER A 10 0.94 -2.96 -16.88
N GLN A 11 0.78 -4.22 -17.30
CA GLN A 11 0.01 -5.21 -16.54
C GLN A 11 0.70 -5.59 -15.22
N TYR A 12 2.04 -5.65 -15.20
CA TYR A 12 2.80 -5.80 -13.94
C TYR A 12 2.61 -4.59 -13.01
N GLY A 13 2.62 -3.37 -13.55
CA GLY A 13 2.31 -2.15 -12.80
C GLY A 13 0.92 -2.19 -12.19
N LEU A 14 -0.10 -2.57 -12.99
CA LEU A 14 -1.48 -2.73 -12.52
C LEU A 14 -1.60 -3.77 -11.39
N LEU A 15 -0.94 -4.92 -11.52
CA LEU A 15 -0.92 -5.94 -10.47
C LEU A 15 -0.28 -5.37 -9.19
N MET A 16 0.84 -4.65 -9.30
CA MET A 16 1.47 -4.00 -8.15
C MET A 16 0.55 -2.98 -7.48
N ASP A 17 -0.19 -2.18 -8.25
CA ASP A 17 -1.16 -1.22 -7.71
C ASP A 17 -2.31 -1.92 -6.98
N ILE A 18 -2.82 -3.04 -7.51
CA ILE A 18 -3.88 -3.83 -6.85
C ILE A 18 -3.36 -4.42 -5.54
N PHE A 19 -2.17 -5.02 -5.54
CA PHE A 19 -1.56 -5.55 -4.32
C PHE A 19 -1.30 -4.46 -3.29
N ALA A 20 -0.82 -3.30 -3.73
CA ALA A 20 -0.62 -2.14 -2.88
C ALA A 20 -1.94 -1.64 -2.28
N ALA A 21 -3.00 -1.55 -3.08
CA ALA A 21 -4.33 -1.16 -2.62
C ALA A 21 -4.89 -2.14 -1.58
N ILE A 22 -4.71 -3.45 -1.78
CA ILE A 22 -5.08 -4.49 -0.81
C ILE A 22 -4.31 -4.28 0.51
N ILE A 23 -2.98 -4.09 0.45
CA ILE A 23 -2.16 -3.85 1.64
C ILE A 23 -2.64 -2.61 2.39
N ILE A 24 -2.91 -1.50 1.70
CA ILE A 24 -3.40 -0.25 2.31
C ILE A 24 -4.81 -0.46 2.89
N MET A 25 -5.68 -1.20 2.22
CA MET A 25 -7.03 -1.49 2.71
C MET A 25 -7.00 -2.27 4.03
N PHE A 26 -6.08 -3.23 4.19
CA PHE A 26 -5.93 -3.97 5.44
C PHE A 26 -5.11 -3.26 6.52
N SER A 27 -4.14 -2.44 6.13
CA SER A 27 -3.23 -1.77 7.08
C SER A 27 -3.64 -0.35 7.46
N GLY A 28 -4.58 0.23 6.73
CA GLY A 28 -4.98 1.63 6.85
C GLY A 28 -3.99 2.57 6.17
N LEU A 29 -4.31 3.87 6.18
CA LEU A 29 -3.41 4.91 5.69
C LEU A 29 -2.29 5.20 6.70
N PRO A 30 -1.09 5.58 6.23
CA PRO A 30 -0.03 6.04 7.12
C PRO A 30 -0.50 7.19 8.01
N SER A 31 -0.13 7.13 9.28
CA SER A 31 -0.53 8.11 10.30
C SER A 31 -0.13 9.57 9.99
N GLY A 32 0.77 9.81 9.03
CA GLY A 32 1.14 11.15 8.56
C GLY A 32 0.32 11.68 7.36
N LEU A 33 -0.48 10.85 6.70
CA LEU A 33 -1.30 11.22 5.54
C LEU A 33 -2.73 11.64 5.92
N LEU A 34 -3.22 11.20 7.07
CA LEU A 34 -4.48 11.64 7.65
C LEU A 34 -4.26 12.95 8.43
N SER A 35 -4.11 14.06 7.70
CA SER A 35 -3.87 15.38 8.32
C SER A 35 -5.07 15.93 9.12
N ASN A 36 -6.29 15.36 9.04
CA ASN A 36 -7.48 15.94 9.68
C ASN A 36 -8.55 14.93 10.14
N GLY A 37 -8.29 13.62 10.11
CA GLY A 37 -9.25 12.61 10.56
C GLY A 37 -9.14 12.39 12.06
N GLN A 38 -10.17 12.78 12.82
CA GLN A 38 -10.32 12.60 14.27
C GLN A 38 -9.50 11.43 14.84
N LYS A 39 -8.57 11.75 15.74
CA LYS A 39 -8.03 10.75 16.66
C LYS A 39 -9.18 10.30 17.56
N VAL A 40 -9.89 9.25 17.16
CA VAL A 40 -10.77 8.51 18.06
C VAL A 40 -9.84 7.81 19.04
N ILE A 41 -9.48 8.55 20.09
CA ILE A 41 -8.79 8.04 21.26
C ILE A 41 -9.88 7.38 22.11
N THR A 42 -10.16 6.13 21.81
CA THR A 42 -10.89 5.26 22.73
C THR A 42 -9.95 4.10 23.04
N GLU A 43 -9.69 3.93 24.33
CA GLU A 43 -8.88 2.88 24.96
C GLU A 43 -7.40 3.23 25.20
N ILE A 44 -7.02 3.08 26.47
CA ILE A 44 -5.65 3.20 26.97
C ILE A 44 -4.80 2.19 26.19
N PRO A 45 -3.76 2.62 25.46
CA PRO A 45 -3.03 1.73 24.57
C PRO A 45 -2.23 0.71 25.39
N THR A 46 -2.70 -0.54 25.40
CA THR A 46 -1.94 -1.67 25.90
C THR A 46 -0.63 -1.80 25.09
N LYS A 47 0.48 -2.21 25.72
CA LYS A 47 1.78 -2.37 25.04
C LYS A 47 1.70 -3.23 23.75
N GLU A 48 0.75 -4.15 23.70
CA GLU A 48 0.49 -5.00 22.55
C GLU A 48 -0.16 -4.26 21.38
N SER A 49 -1.12 -3.35 21.62
CA SER A 49 -1.76 -2.54 20.58
C SER A 49 -0.78 -1.55 19.97
N LEU A 50 0.14 -1.00 20.78
CA LEU A 50 1.26 -0.16 20.32
C LEU A 50 2.21 -0.88 19.37
N ARG A 51 2.50 -2.16 19.61
CA ARG A 51 3.35 -2.98 18.71
C ARG A 51 2.63 -3.26 17.39
N LYS A 52 1.35 -3.64 17.44
CA LYS A 52 0.53 -3.87 16.25
C LYS A 52 0.39 -2.59 15.41
N ALA A 53 0.14 -1.44 16.05
CA ALA A 53 0.07 -0.15 15.38
C ALA A 53 1.38 0.23 14.66
N LYS A 54 2.55 -0.04 15.25
CA LYS A 54 3.84 0.19 14.58
C LYS A 54 4.02 -0.71 13.36
N LEU A 55 3.60 -1.97 13.44
CA LEU A 55 3.72 -2.92 12.35
C LEU A 55 2.76 -2.56 11.21
N LEU A 56 1.51 -2.22 11.53
CA LEU A 56 0.52 -1.69 10.59
C LEU A 56 1.00 -0.40 9.92
N ASN A 57 1.60 0.53 10.67
CA ASN A 57 2.12 1.77 10.11
C ASN A 57 3.31 1.54 9.15
N ARG A 58 4.11 0.48 9.36
CA ARG A 58 5.15 0.09 8.40
C ARG A 58 4.56 -0.56 7.16
N LEU A 59 3.55 -1.42 7.33
CA LEU A 59 2.84 -2.06 6.21
C LEU A 59 2.15 -1.02 5.34
N SER A 60 1.54 0.01 5.93
CA SER A 60 0.86 1.07 5.20
C SER A 60 1.84 1.93 4.39
N HIS A 61 3.01 2.26 4.96
CA HIS A 61 4.08 2.90 4.20
C HIS A 61 4.58 2.02 3.05
N PHE A 62 4.74 0.72 3.30
CA PHE A 62 5.17 -0.22 2.26
C PHE A 62 4.14 -0.31 1.13
N GLY A 63 2.86 -0.42 1.46
CA GLY A 63 1.77 -0.38 0.48
C GLY A 63 1.76 0.92 -0.32
N LEU A 64 1.94 2.07 0.32
CA LEU A 64 2.01 3.36 -0.36
C LEU A 64 3.18 3.44 -1.34
N VAL A 65 4.37 3.00 -0.94
CA VAL A 65 5.55 2.96 -1.81
C VAL A 65 5.32 2.02 -2.99
N LEU A 66 4.75 0.85 -2.75
CA LEU A 66 4.44 -0.12 -3.79
C LEU A 66 3.45 0.44 -4.82
N LEU A 67 2.44 1.20 -4.35
CA LEU A 67 1.49 1.91 -5.21
C LEU A 67 2.18 2.98 -6.07
N CYS A 68 3.08 3.78 -5.48
CA CYS A 68 3.83 4.77 -6.24
C CYS A 68 4.71 4.11 -7.31
N VAL A 69 5.35 2.99 -6.99
CA VAL A 69 6.18 2.24 -7.94
C VAL A 69 5.36 1.64 -9.07
N GLY A 70 4.19 1.05 -8.78
CA GLY A 70 3.29 0.52 -9.80
C GLY A 70 2.80 1.60 -10.78
N PHE A 71 2.42 2.77 -10.25
CA PHE A 71 2.12 3.96 -11.06
C PHE A 71 3.30 4.42 -11.93
N ILE A 72 4.53 4.44 -11.40
CA ILE A 72 5.72 4.81 -12.18
C ILE A 72 5.95 3.82 -13.33
N PHE A 73 5.76 2.52 -13.09
CA PHE A 73 5.88 1.51 -14.14
C PHE A 73 4.81 1.65 -15.22
N GLN A 74 3.55 1.96 -14.85
CA GLN A 74 2.51 2.26 -15.84
C GLN A 74 2.83 3.54 -16.64
N PHE A 75 3.35 4.57 -15.98
CA PHE A 75 3.68 5.84 -16.61
C PHE A 75 4.86 5.69 -17.58
N ALA A 76 5.92 5.00 -17.18
CA ALA A 76 7.10 4.75 -18.01
C ALA A 76 6.79 3.92 -19.26
N ASN A 77 5.75 3.08 -19.22
CA ASN A 77 5.30 2.31 -20.37
C ASN A 77 4.29 3.07 -21.26
N SER A 78 3.77 4.20 -20.79
CA SER A 78 2.82 5.04 -21.55
C SER A 78 3.51 6.17 -22.34
N PHE A 79 4.82 6.37 -22.16
CA PHE A 79 5.66 7.35 -22.85
C PHE A 79 6.65 6.65 -23.79
#